data_AF-A0A1Y3F0S8-F1
#
_entry.id   AF-A0A1Y3F0S8-F1
#
_cell.length_a   1.000
_cell.length_b   1.000
_cell.length_c   1.000
_cell.angle_alpha   90.00
_cell.angle_beta   90.00
_cell.angle_gamma   90.00
#
_symmetry.space_group_name_H-M   'P 1'
#
loop_
_entity.id
_entity.type
_entity.pdbx_description
1 polymer ?
#
loop_
_entity_poly.entity_id
_entity_poly.type
_entity_poly.pdbx_seq_one_letter_code
_entity_poly.pdbx_strand_id
1 'polypeptide(L)'
;MLTAAFSGSDIFSRPFSRTLIKLTNQQQRLMVIGAKWNWQPRHEPSSPDWNNLPPVCRTVDQQAAVYDCHLPLGMESREIADEALTASSSFDESSVGPQNARIRTEQLGGAWCPRRQIRPDVHEWIQVDLGAARIVTAIETQGRYGDGLGQEFTTGYSVEYWRPGMHGWYRYRNQHGQEVLQGNNDTSSAVKREIDSPFVASKLRIIPWSEHTRTVCIRFELYGCSFTDRVVEYRMPQGYVGADRNLADESYDGEQLANGTLVGGLGQLHDRQVGTEPFTESAFRWVGWRRSLTGHWLDIKFIFNELRNFTSVQLHCAHFNRKSVAIFSAAQLFFVQDQEHEHHQPLEYSPSGEISSGRGVRWIVIPVQHQTAKILHIRLFFAAEWLLISEIEFDSSK
;
A
#
# COMPACT_ATOMS: atom_id res chain seq x y z
N MET A 1 58.99 -34.89 8.62
CA MET A 1 59.70 -35.77 9.56
C MET A 1 58.67 -36.55 10.36
N LEU A 2 58.76 -37.89 10.32
CA LEU A 2 58.36 -38.90 11.34
C LEU A 2 56.88 -38.94 11.80
N THR A 3 56.10 -39.93 11.35
CA THR A 3 55.68 -41.21 12.04
C THR A 3 54.62 -41.02 13.13
N ALA A 4 53.56 -41.81 13.28
CA ALA A 4 53.50 -43.27 13.31
C ALA A 4 52.07 -43.84 13.08
N ALA A 5 52.03 -45.13 12.77
CA ALA A 5 50.88 -46.03 12.67
C ALA A 5 50.66 -46.83 13.98
N PHE A 6 49.45 -47.40 14.20
CA PHE A 6 49.17 -48.85 14.30
C PHE A 6 47.74 -49.19 14.83
N SER A 7 47.13 -50.23 14.22
CA SER A 7 46.19 -51.30 14.71
C SER A 7 45.01 -50.97 15.64
N GLY A 8 43.81 -51.58 15.56
CA GLY A 8 43.32 -52.75 14.83
C GLY A 8 42.35 -53.58 15.72
N SER A 9 41.20 -54.01 15.16
CA SER A 9 40.36 -55.22 15.49
C SER A 9 39.67 -55.30 16.90
N ASP A 10 38.43 -55.79 17.14
CA ASP A 10 37.48 -56.57 16.32
C ASP A 10 36.14 -56.98 17.06
N ILE A 11 35.08 -57.28 16.26
CA ILE A 11 33.93 -58.24 16.37
C ILE A 11 32.83 -58.00 17.48
N PHE A 12 31.49 -58.04 17.28
CA PHE A 12 30.62 -59.18 16.85
C PHE A 12 29.17 -58.85 16.40
N SER A 13 28.77 -59.57 15.32
CA SER A 13 27.46 -60.21 14.97
C SER A 13 26.14 -59.45 14.66
N ARG A 14 25.90 -59.36 13.34
CA ARG A 14 24.71 -59.55 12.46
C ARG A 14 23.60 -60.58 12.90
N PRO A 15 22.55 -60.90 12.07
CA PRO A 15 21.44 -60.10 11.47
C PRO A 15 20.07 -60.91 11.43
N PHE A 16 19.16 -60.58 10.48
CA PHE A 16 17.87 -61.22 10.05
C PHE A 16 16.57 -60.62 10.64
N SER A 17 15.41 -60.51 9.96
CA SER A 17 14.98 -60.52 8.55
C SER A 17 13.48 -60.17 8.51
N ARG A 18 12.99 -59.74 7.34
CA ARG A 18 11.58 -59.39 7.04
C ARG A 18 10.64 -60.61 7.14
N THR A 19 9.38 -60.39 7.52
CA THR A 19 8.24 -61.19 7.04
C THR A 19 6.95 -60.34 7.08
N LEU A 20 6.12 -60.51 6.05
CA LEU A 20 4.91 -59.77 5.73
C LEU A 20 3.81 -60.82 5.49
N ILE A 21 2.75 -60.92 6.33
CA ILE A 21 1.59 -61.82 6.07
C ILE A 21 0.27 -61.22 6.60
N LYS A 22 -0.62 -60.93 5.63
CA LYS A 22 -2.08 -61.12 5.46
C LYS A 22 -3.12 -60.90 6.58
N LEU A 23 -4.19 -60.21 6.16
CA LEU A 23 -5.55 -60.08 6.71
C LEU A 23 -6.28 -61.43 6.95
N THR A 24 -7.21 -61.46 7.92
CA THR A 24 -8.48 -62.23 7.86
C THR A 24 -9.56 -61.64 8.78
N ASN A 25 -10.81 -61.82 8.36
CA ASN A 25 -12.10 -61.33 8.89
C ASN A 25 -12.74 -62.37 9.85
N GLN A 26 -13.49 -61.94 10.89
CA GLN A 26 -14.86 -62.38 11.25
C GLN A 26 -15.25 -62.28 12.77
N GLN A 27 -16.29 -61.47 13.01
CA GLN A 27 -17.55 -61.73 13.76
C GLN A 27 -17.60 -62.11 15.27
N GLN A 28 -18.09 -61.12 16.04
CA GLN A 28 -19.39 -61.07 16.79
C GLN A 28 -19.64 -61.76 18.16
N ARG A 29 -20.32 -60.96 19.04
CA ARG A 29 -21.26 -61.23 20.17
C ARG A 29 -20.64 -61.53 21.55
N LEU A 30 -21.16 -61.13 22.73
CA LEU A 30 -22.20 -60.21 23.27
C LEU A 30 -22.21 -60.46 24.81
N MET A 31 -22.25 -59.44 25.69
CA MET A 31 -22.86 -59.39 27.06
C MET A 31 -22.63 -57.94 27.54
N VAL A 32 -23.58 -57.00 27.59
CA VAL A 32 -24.81 -56.81 28.40
C VAL A 32 -24.59 -56.76 29.91
N ILE A 33 -24.41 -55.54 30.44
CA ILE A 33 -24.95 -54.99 31.70
C ILE A 33 -25.05 -53.46 31.43
N GLY A 34 -26.13 -52.70 31.56
CA GLY A 34 -27.37 -52.85 32.30
C GLY A 34 -27.55 -51.63 33.23
N ALA A 35 -27.81 -50.44 32.70
CA ALA A 35 -28.22 -49.27 33.50
C ALA A 35 -29.29 -48.45 32.74
N LYS A 36 -30.49 -48.41 33.32
CA LYS A 36 -31.67 -47.69 32.82
C LYS A 36 -31.63 -46.22 33.23
N TRP A 37 -31.92 -45.32 32.30
CA TRP A 37 -32.52 -44.01 32.59
C TRP A 37 -33.67 -43.76 31.61
N ASN A 38 -34.86 -43.52 32.16
CA ASN A 38 -36.10 -43.25 31.44
C ASN A 38 -36.04 -41.90 30.69
N TRP A 39 -36.41 -41.90 29.41
CA TRP A 39 -36.69 -40.69 28.64
C TRP A 39 -38.17 -40.64 28.24
N GLN A 40 -38.86 -39.58 28.63
CA GLN A 40 -40.18 -39.21 28.09
C GLN A 40 -40.01 -38.39 26.79
N PRO A 41 -40.96 -38.44 25.84
CA PRO A 41 -40.85 -37.72 24.57
C PRO A 41 -41.15 -36.23 24.77
N ARG A 42 -40.27 -35.36 24.27
CA ARG A 42 -40.53 -33.92 24.12
C ARG A 42 -41.07 -33.64 22.72
N HIS A 43 -42.06 -32.76 22.67
CA HIS A 43 -42.73 -32.24 21.48
C HIS A 43 -41.75 -31.64 20.44
N GLU A 44 -42.02 -31.93 19.17
CA GLU A 44 -41.41 -31.27 18.00
C GLU A 44 -41.89 -29.80 17.90
N PRO A 45 -41.02 -28.82 17.58
CA PRO A 45 -41.47 -27.49 17.20
C PRO A 45 -41.89 -27.46 15.72
N SER A 46 -43.07 -26.92 15.49
CA SER A 46 -43.63 -26.59 14.17
C SER A 46 -42.75 -25.63 13.37
N SER A 47 -42.69 -25.86 12.05
CA SER A 47 -42.06 -25.00 11.04
C SER A 47 -42.54 -23.54 11.11
N PRO A 48 -41.68 -22.52 10.86
CA PRO A 48 -42.11 -21.13 10.85
C PRO A 48 -42.98 -20.81 9.63
N ASP A 49 -44.07 -20.08 9.88
CA ASP A 49 -44.96 -19.50 8.88
C ASP A 49 -44.35 -18.19 8.34
N TRP A 50 -44.00 -18.17 7.04
CA TRP A 50 -43.20 -17.12 6.40
C TRP A 50 -43.99 -15.87 5.98
N ASN A 51 -45.29 -15.82 6.23
CA ASN A 51 -46.15 -14.77 5.67
C ASN A 51 -46.50 -13.61 6.62
N ASN A 52 -45.97 -13.57 7.85
CA ASN A 52 -46.29 -12.51 8.82
C ASN A 52 -45.09 -12.06 9.67
N LEU A 53 -44.09 -11.45 9.03
CA LEU A 53 -43.04 -10.70 9.73
C LEU A 53 -43.13 -9.19 9.40
N PRO A 54 -42.92 -8.29 10.38
CA PRO A 54 -42.87 -6.84 10.15
C PRO A 54 -41.68 -6.48 9.25
N PRO A 55 -41.68 -5.30 8.58
CA PRO A 55 -40.66 -4.96 7.58
C PRO A 55 -39.31 -4.72 8.27
N VAL A 56 -38.50 -5.77 8.35
CA VAL A 56 -37.07 -5.67 8.67
C VAL A 56 -36.38 -5.14 7.42
N CYS A 57 -35.64 -4.03 7.58
CA CYS A 57 -34.77 -3.47 6.55
C CYS A 57 -33.94 -4.58 5.90
N ARG A 58 -34.16 -4.80 4.60
CA ARG A 58 -33.25 -5.60 3.78
C ARG A 58 -31.93 -4.84 3.71
N THR A 59 -30.95 -5.25 4.50
CA THR A 59 -29.56 -4.91 4.21
C THR A 59 -29.23 -5.60 2.90
N VAL A 60 -29.00 -4.80 1.86
CA VAL A 60 -28.35 -5.25 0.63
C VAL A 60 -26.93 -5.64 1.05
N ASP A 61 -26.73 -6.91 1.35
CA ASP A 61 -25.39 -7.50 1.48
C ASP A 61 -24.84 -7.73 0.06
N GLN A 62 -24.57 -6.61 -0.63
CA GLN A 62 -23.40 -6.52 -1.48
C GLN A 62 -22.35 -5.83 -0.63
N GLN A 63 -21.74 -6.60 0.28
CA GLN A 63 -20.45 -6.22 0.83
C GLN A 63 -19.51 -6.04 -0.36
N ALA A 64 -19.26 -4.77 -0.70
CA ALA A 64 -17.96 -4.39 -1.23
C ALA A 64 -16.94 -5.13 -0.36
N ALA A 65 -16.22 -6.09 -0.95
CA ALA A 65 -15.06 -6.64 -0.30
C ALA A 65 -14.25 -5.43 0.16
N VAL A 66 -14.05 -5.28 1.46
CA VAL A 66 -13.09 -4.32 1.99
C VAL A 66 -11.80 -4.70 1.28
N TYR A 67 -11.42 -3.92 0.28
CA TYR A 67 -10.18 -4.11 -0.47
C TYR A 67 -9.09 -3.84 0.55
N ASP A 68 -8.60 -4.90 1.19
CA ASP A 68 -7.49 -4.80 2.13
C ASP A 68 -6.26 -4.34 1.34
N CYS A 69 -5.79 -3.12 1.62
CA CYS A 69 -4.62 -2.56 0.97
C CYS A 69 -3.33 -2.85 1.74
N HIS A 70 -3.32 -3.90 2.56
CA HIS A 70 -2.16 -4.38 3.30
C HIS A 70 -1.81 -5.84 2.97
N LEU A 71 -2.20 -6.31 1.78
CA LEU A 71 -1.92 -7.67 1.32
C LEU A 71 -0.51 -7.79 0.72
N PRO A 72 0.18 -8.94 0.85
CA PRO A 72 1.47 -9.16 0.21
C PRO A 72 1.33 -9.08 -1.32
N LEU A 73 2.31 -8.47 -1.98
CA LEU A 73 2.29 -8.24 -3.43
C LEU A 73 2.93 -9.36 -4.25
N GLY A 74 3.60 -10.33 -3.59
CA GLY A 74 3.88 -11.63 -4.20
C GLY A 74 5.33 -12.06 -4.22
N MET A 75 6.19 -11.49 -3.38
CA MET A 75 7.58 -11.93 -3.26
C MET A 75 7.65 -13.34 -2.66
N GLU A 76 6.99 -13.59 -1.53
CA GLU A 76 6.97 -14.90 -0.87
C GLU A 76 6.17 -15.93 -1.66
N SER A 77 4.99 -15.55 -2.15
CA SER A 77 4.08 -16.45 -2.87
C SER A 77 4.56 -16.83 -4.28
N ARG A 78 5.57 -16.12 -4.80
CA ARG A 78 6.06 -16.21 -6.19
C ARG A 78 5.07 -15.76 -7.27
N GLU A 79 4.03 -15.00 -6.92
CA GLU A 79 3.23 -14.30 -7.92
C GLU A 79 4.08 -13.29 -8.72
N ILE A 80 5.04 -12.65 -8.05
CA ILE A 80 6.10 -11.91 -8.73
C ILE A 80 7.11 -12.94 -9.23
N ALA A 81 7.31 -13.07 -10.54
CA ALA A 81 8.23 -14.04 -11.14
C ALA A 81 9.70 -13.60 -11.00
N ASP A 82 10.65 -14.53 -11.20
CA ASP A 82 12.09 -14.21 -11.05
C ASP A 82 12.57 -13.19 -12.09
N GLU A 83 11.97 -13.17 -13.28
CA GLU A 83 12.27 -12.22 -14.36
C GLU A 83 11.89 -10.77 -14.02
N ALA A 84 10.99 -10.60 -13.05
CA ALA A 84 10.61 -9.28 -12.54
C ALA A 84 11.62 -8.72 -11.53
N LEU A 85 12.61 -9.52 -11.11
CA LEU A 85 13.63 -9.15 -10.13
C LEU A 85 14.96 -8.89 -10.81
N THR A 86 15.53 -7.71 -10.59
CA THR A 86 16.84 -7.31 -11.12
C THR A 86 17.64 -6.58 -10.03
N ALA A 87 18.95 -6.47 -10.18
CA ALA A 87 19.79 -5.73 -9.23
C ALA A 87 20.88 -4.94 -9.96
N SER A 88 21.41 -3.92 -9.29
CA SER A 88 22.60 -3.18 -9.76
C SER A 88 23.82 -4.08 -9.88
N SER A 89 23.96 -5.01 -8.93
CA SER A 89 24.99 -6.03 -8.93
C SER A 89 24.63 -7.16 -7.96
N SER A 90 25.27 -8.29 -8.14
CA SER A 90 25.29 -9.40 -7.18
C SER A 90 26.74 -9.79 -6.92
N PHE A 91 27.05 -10.17 -5.68
CA PHE A 91 28.36 -10.73 -5.34
C PHE A 91 28.63 -12.01 -6.14
N ASP A 92 27.63 -12.88 -6.22
CA ASP A 92 27.56 -14.00 -7.15
C ASP A 92 26.10 -14.17 -7.63
N GLU A 93 25.89 -14.14 -8.94
CA GLU A 93 24.55 -14.11 -9.54
C GLU A 93 23.77 -15.41 -9.29
N SER A 94 24.48 -16.53 -9.21
CA SER A 94 23.86 -17.85 -9.05
C SER A 94 23.37 -18.08 -7.61
N SER A 95 24.19 -17.72 -6.63
CA SER A 95 23.94 -18.01 -5.21
C SER A 95 23.23 -16.88 -4.48
N VAL A 96 23.53 -15.62 -4.79
CA VAL A 96 23.01 -14.44 -4.09
C VAL A 96 22.50 -13.36 -5.04
N GLY A 97 21.99 -13.79 -6.20
CA GLY A 97 21.28 -12.95 -7.17
C GLY A 97 19.91 -12.49 -6.68
N PRO A 98 19.27 -11.56 -7.42
CA PRO A 98 17.99 -10.94 -7.05
C PRO A 98 16.84 -11.95 -6.87
N GLN A 99 16.84 -13.06 -7.60
CA GLN A 99 15.85 -14.15 -7.47
C GLN A 99 15.82 -14.79 -6.07
N ASN A 100 16.90 -14.67 -5.30
CA ASN A 100 17.01 -15.21 -3.94
C ASN A 100 16.54 -14.22 -2.87
N ALA A 101 16.04 -13.04 -3.23
CA ALA A 101 15.65 -11.98 -2.29
C ALA A 101 14.22 -12.12 -1.73
N ARG A 102 13.57 -13.28 -1.88
CA ARG A 102 12.19 -13.48 -1.42
C ARG A 102 12.17 -13.72 0.09
N ILE A 103 11.34 -12.97 0.82
CA ILE A 103 11.22 -13.10 2.28
C ILE A 103 10.87 -14.52 2.70
N ARG A 104 11.32 -14.91 3.90
CA ARG A 104 11.05 -16.23 4.51
C ARG A 104 11.46 -17.44 3.66
N THR A 105 12.25 -17.23 2.61
CA THR A 105 12.84 -18.32 1.80
C THR A 105 14.35 -18.40 2.01
N GLU A 106 14.90 -19.60 1.96
CA GLU A 106 16.35 -19.87 2.05
C GLU A 106 16.78 -20.70 0.85
N GLN A 107 16.69 -20.09 -0.34
CA GLN A 107 17.12 -20.71 -1.58
C GLN A 107 18.58 -20.38 -1.86
N LEU A 108 19.37 -21.41 -2.19
CA LEU A 108 20.78 -21.27 -2.55
C LEU A 108 21.57 -20.48 -1.48
N GLY A 109 22.13 -19.32 -1.82
CA GLY A 109 22.87 -18.47 -0.87
C GLY A 109 21.96 -17.74 0.14
N GLY A 110 20.64 -17.77 -0.06
CA GLY A 110 19.64 -17.42 0.94
C GLY A 110 19.20 -15.96 1.00
N ALA A 111 19.67 -15.09 0.10
CA ALA A 111 19.29 -13.68 -0.03
C ALA A 111 19.85 -13.07 -1.33
N TRP A 112 19.49 -11.83 -1.66
CA TRP A 112 20.31 -11.00 -2.56
C TRP A 112 21.41 -10.30 -1.77
N CYS A 113 22.64 -10.30 -2.30
CA CYS A 113 23.77 -9.59 -1.74
C CYS A 113 24.49 -8.78 -2.83
N PRO A 114 24.58 -7.44 -2.72
CA PRO A 114 25.30 -6.62 -3.69
C PRO A 114 26.80 -6.97 -3.71
N ARG A 115 27.44 -6.72 -4.85
CA ARG A 115 28.88 -7.01 -5.04
C ARG A 115 29.77 -6.11 -4.20
N ARG A 116 29.39 -4.84 -4.09
CA ARG A 116 30.14 -3.83 -3.31
C ARG A 116 29.62 -3.81 -1.87
N GLN A 117 30.55 -3.65 -0.94
CA GLN A 117 30.19 -3.36 0.45
C GLN A 117 29.46 -2.01 0.51
N ILE A 118 28.45 -1.93 1.36
CA ILE A 118 27.60 -0.77 1.51
C ILE A 118 28.20 0.19 2.53
N ARG A 119 28.23 1.47 2.15
CA ARG A 119 28.61 2.65 2.92
C ARG A 119 27.82 3.85 2.35
N PRO A 120 27.79 5.03 2.99
CA PRO A 120 26.84 6.09 2.64
C PRO A 120 26.85 6.57 1.17
N ASP A 121 27.99 6.49 0.48
CA ASP A 121 28.17 6.92 -0.92
C ASP A 121 28.02 5.78 -1.96
N VAL A 122 27.71 4.56 -1.52
CA VAL A 122 27.53 3.41 -2.42
C VAL A 122 26.05 3.26 -2.77
N HIS A 123 25.75 3.42 -4.05
CA HIS A 123 24.42 3.17 -4.60
C HIS A 123 24.34 1.78 -5.22
N GLU A 124 23.77 0.83 -4.46
CA GLU A 124 23.37 -0.50 -4.92
C GLU A 124 21.85 -0.63 -4.71
N TRP A 125 21.18 -1.40 -5.55
CA TRP A 125 19.74 -1.61 -5.47
C TRP A 125 19.35 -3.01 -5.91
N ILE A 126 18.27 -3.50 -5.32
CA ILE A 126 17.43 -4.54 -5.90
C ILE A 126 16.13 -3.91 -6.34
N GLN A 127 15.68 -4.30 -7.51
CA GLN A 127 14.51 -3.76 -8.18
C GLN A 127 13.51 -4.86 -8.43
N VAL A 128 12.24 -4.53 -8.21
CA VAL A 128 11.10 -5.35 -8.57
C VAL A 128 10.21 -4.60 -9.57
N ASP A 129 9.81 -5.30 -10.63
CA ASP A 129 8.75 -4.90 -11.55
C ASP A 129 7.42 -5.52 -11.10
N LEU A 130 6.44 -4.68 -10.76
CA LEU A 130 5.13 -5.13 -10.28
C LEU A 130 4.16 -5.43 -11.44
N GLY A 131 4.58 -5.19 -12.69
CA GLY A 131 3.80 -5.38 -13.92
C GLY A 131 2.65 -4.39 -14.13
N ALA A 132 2.02 -3.93 -13.05
CA ALA A 132 0.98 -2.91 -13.04
C ALA A 132 1.17 -1.95 -11.85
N ALA A 133 0.57 -0.76 -11.94
CA ALA A 133 0.59 0.19 -10.84
C ALA A 133 -0.11 -0.40 -9.60
N ARG A 134 0.59 -0.37 -8.46
CA ARG A 134 0.12 -0.77 -7.13
C ARG A 134 0.27 0.40 -6.18
N ILE A 135 -0.58 0.47 -5.18
CA ILE A 135 -0.34 1.29 -3.98
C ILE A 135 0.53 0.46 -3.06
N VAL A 136 1.68 1.00 -2.64
CA VAL A 136 2.59 0.35 -1.69
C VAL A 136 2.37 0.96 -0.31
N THR A 137 2.01 0.13 0.66
CA THR A 137 1.65 0.54 2.04
C THR A 137 2.63 0.02 3.08
N ALA A 138 3.40 -1.04 2.80
CA ALA A 138 4.46 -1.49 3.69
C ALA A 138 5.57 -2.22 2.95
N ILE A 139 6.75 -2.26 3.57
CA ILE A 139 7.90 -3.05 3.12
C ILE A 139 8.36 -3.89 4.31
N GLU A 140 8.50 -5.20 4.10
CA GLU A 140 9.06 -6.11 5.08
C GLU A 140 10.42 -6.58 4.62
N THR A 141 11.43 -6.48 5.48
CA THR A 141 12.80 -6.87 5.16
C THR A 141 13.30 -7.94 6.13
N GLN A 142 14.20 -8.80 5.65
CA GLN A 142 14.84 -9.86 6.43
C GLN A 142 16.29 -10.00 5.98
N GLY A 143 17.20 -10.35 6.90
CA GLY A 143 18.60 -10.61 6.58
C GLY A 143 18.83 -11.98 5.92
N ARG A 144 20.09 -12.37 5.75
CA ARG A 144 20.51 -13.69 5.26
C ARG A 144 20.85 -14.59 6.45
N TYR A 145 19.94 -15.49 6.83
CA TYR A 145 20.17 -16.43 7.94
C TYR A 145 21.01 -17.62 7.50
N GLY A 146 20.62 -18.31 6.42
CA GLY A 146 21.40 -19.38 5.79
C GLY A 146 21.80 -20.48 6.78
N ASP A 147 20.81 -21.08 7.44
CA ASP A 147 21.01 -22.08 8.51
C ASP A 147 21.97 -21.65 9.63
N GLY A 148 22.04 -20.34 9.92
CA GLY A 148 22.91 -19.77 10.94
C GLY A 148 24.36 -19.50 10.51
N LEU A 149 24.70 -19.80 9.24
CA LEU A 149 26.00 -19.45 8.65
C LEU A 149 26.02 -18.02 8.09
N GLY A 150 24.84 -17.47 7.80
CA GLY A 150 24.68 -16.09 7.34
C GLY A 150 24.78 -15.09 8.49
N GLN A 151 25.50 -13.99 8.22
CA GLN A 151 25.75 -12.91 9.19
C GLN A 151 25.37 -11.53 8.63
N GLU A 152 24.86 -11.48 7.40
CA GLU A 152 24.64 -10.27 6.64
C GLU A 152 23.16 -9.87 6.67
N PHE A 153 22.92 -8.59 6.95
CA PHE A 153 21.59 -7.98 6.96
C PHE A 153 21.73 -6.48 6.70
N THR A 154 20.63 -5.88 6.25
CA THR A 154 20.55 -4.45 5.94
C THR A 154 20.00 -3.68 7.14
N THR A 155 20.81 -2.79 7.74
CA THR A 155 20.44 -2.01 8.95
C THR A 155 19.48 -0.87 8.68
N GLY A 156 19.54 -0.32 7.48
CA GLY A 156 18.62 0.70 6.98
C GLY A 156 18.54 0.59 5.47
N TYR A 157 17.48 1.10 4.89
CA TYR A 157 17.34 1.13 3.45
C TYR A 157 16.58 2.37 3.04
N SER A 158 16.69 2.69 1.78
CA SER A 158 15.95 3.78 1.16
C SER A 158 15.22 3.24 -0.05
N VAL A 159 14.17 3.93 -0.46
CA VAL A 159 13.28 3.46 -1.51
C VAL A 159 13.29 4.44 -2.67
N GLU A 160 13.48 3.91 -3.87
CA GLU A 160 13.18 4.62 -5.10
C GLU A 160 12.02 3.93 -5.79
N TYR A 161 11.09 4.69 -6.35
CA TYR A 161 9.98 4.12 -7.09
C TYR A 161 9.72 4.85 -8.40
N TRP A 162 9.02 4.17 -9.30
CA TRP A 162 8.68 4.70 -10.61
C TRP A 162 7.32 4.17 -11.07
N ARG A 163 6.56 5.02 -11.76
CA ARG A 163 5.34 4.65 -12.49
C ARG A 163 5.32 5.30 -13.88
N PRO A 164 4.53 4.75 -14.82
CA PRO A 164 4.35 5.36 -16.13
C PRO A 164 3.89 6.81 -15.99
N GLY A 165 4.52 7.73 -16.73
CA GLY A 165 4.29 9.17 -16.65
C GLY A 165 5.37 9.95 -15.91
N MET A 166 6.20 9.31 -15.07
CA MET A 166 7.30 9.98 -14.38
C MET A 166 8.55 10.13 -15.26
N HIS A 167 9.24 11.27 -15.14
CA HIS A 167 10.49 11.56 -15.86
C HIS A 167 11.71 10.77 -15.37
N GLY A 168 11.65 10.23 -14.14
CA GLY A 168 12.72 9.47 -13.52
C GLY A 168 12.26 8.77 -12.25
N TRP A 169 13.20 8.11 -11.58
CA TRP A 169 12.95 7.51 -10.27
C TRP A 169 12.75 8.60 -9.22
N TYR A 170 11.74 8.43 -8.37
CA TYR A 170 11.50 9.30 -7.24
C TYR A 170 11.98 8.65 -5.95
N ARG A 171 12.57 9.46 -5.08
CA ARG A 171 13.14 9.05 -3.80
C ARG A 171 12.09 9.21 -2.71
N TYR A 172 11.66 8.10 -2.10
CA TYR A 172 10.69 8.14 -1.02
C TYR A 172 11.19 8.96 0.18
N ARG A 173 10.27 9.73 0.76
CA ARG A 173 10.45 10.43 2.03
C ARG A 173 9.26 10.14 2.92
N ASN A 174 9.53 9.84 4.17
CA ASN A 174 8.47 9.69 5.17
C ASN A 174 7.87 11.06 5.53
N GLN A 175 6.84 11.07 6.37
CA GLN A 175 6.15 12.31 6.77
C GLN A 175 7.03 13.31 7.55
N HIS A 176 8.25 12.89 7.94
CA HIS A 176 9.25 13.71 8.61
C HIS A 176 10.39 14.14 7.66
N GLY A 177 10.26 13.89 6.37
CA GLY A 177 11.28 14.20 5.35
C GLY A 177 12.50 13.26 5.36
N GLN A 178 12.44 12.13 6.07
CA GLN A 178 13.55 11.17 6.15
C GLN A 178 13.49 10.18 4.98
N GLU A 179 14.64 9.98 4.31
CA GLU A 179 14.77 9.05 3.16
C GLU A 179 15.22 7.65 3.57
N VAL A 180 15.81 7.51 4.75
CA VAL A 180 16.33 6.22 5.26
C VAL A 180 15.33 5.63 6.25
N LEU A 181 14.80 4.47 5.88
CA LEU A 181 13.94 3.63 6.71
C LEU A 181 14.80 2.64 7.50
N GLN A 182 14.41 2.37 8.73
CA GLN A 182 15.11 1.41 9.58
C GLN A 182 14.83 -0.02 9.12
N GLY A 183 15.90 -0.79 8.88
CA GLY A 183 15.86 -2.19 8.45
C GLY A 183 15.95 -3.15 9.64
N ASN A 184 16.81 -4.17 9.47
CA ASN A 184 16.98 -5.30 10.38
C ASN A 184 18.10 -5.06 11.42
N ASN A 185 17.98 -5.79 12.53
CA ASN A 185 18.97 -5.89 13.61
C ASN A 185 19.73 -7.23 13.55
N ASP A 186 19.11 -8.25 12.96
CA ASP A 186 19.64 -9.61 12.89
C ASP A 186 19.44 -10.20 11.48
N THR A 187 19.81 -11.48 11.33
CA THR A 187 19.73 -12.18 10.05
C THR A 187 18.41 -12.93 9.80
N SER A 188 17.60 -13.15 10.84
CA SER A 188 16.45 -14.07 10.80
C SER A 188 15.10 -13.41 11.03
N SER A 189 15.01 -12.30 11.76
CA SER A 189 13.74 -11.63 12.04
C SER A 189 13.26 -10.87 10.82
N ALA A 190 12.01 -11.13 10.41
CA ALA A 190 11.33 -10.33 9.41
C ALA A 190 10.79 -9.04 10.07
N VAL A 191 11.14 -7.90 9.49
CA VAL A 191 10.81 -6.58 10.04
C VAL A 191 9.94 -5.83 9.05
N LYS A 192 8.64 -5.74 9.36
CA LYS A 192 7.68 -4.98 8.56
C LYS A 192 7.70 -3.50 8.97
N ARG A 193 7.84 -2.61 7.98
CA ARG A 193 7.74 -1.16 8.12
C ARG A 193 6.56 -0.66 7.30
N GLU A 194 5.57 -0.10 7.98
CA GLU A 194 4.48 0.62 7.32
C GLU A 194 5.04 1.90 6.69
N ILE A 195 4.59 2.19 5.47
CA ILE A 195 4.89 3.40 4.72
C ILE A 195 3.85 4.44 5.14
N ASP A 196 4.30 5.48 5.85
CA ASP A 196 3.43 6.51 6.41
C ASP A 196 2.85 7.49 5.37
N SER A 197 3.44 7.50 4.17
CA SER A 197 2.90 8.14 2.97
C SER A 197 2.84 7.11 1.82
N PRO A 198 1.79 6.27 1.73
CA PRO A 198 1.65 5.30 0.66
C PRO A 198 1.82 5.96 -0.71
N PHE A 199 2.45 5.23 -1.63
CA PHE A 199 2.78 5.75 -2.96
C PHE A 199 2.41 4.77 -4.05
N VAL A 200 2.16 5.30 -5.25
CA VAL A 200 1.82 4.50 -6.43
C VAL A 200 3.09 4.16 -7.20
N ALA A 201 3.37 2.87 -7.35
CA ALA A 201 4.54 2.36 -8.05
C ALA A 201 4.17 1.23 -9.01
N SER A 202 4.87 1.18 -10.16
CA SER A 202 4.93 -0.01 -11.02
C SER A 202 6.29 -0.71 -10.92
N LYS A 203 7.32 0.02 -10.49
CA LYS A 203 8.65 -0.49 -10.21
C LYS A 203 9.14 0.12 -8.91
N LEU A 204 9.85 -0.67 -8.12
CA LEU A 204 10.40 -0.24 -6.84
C LEU A 204 11.83 -0.74 -6.71
N ARG A 205 12.71 0.10 -6.17
CA ARG A 205 14.08 -0.21 -5.78
C ARG A 205 14.24 -0.10 -4.28
N ILE A 206 14.77 -1.14 -3.66
CA ILE A 206 15.29 -1.08 -2.29
C ILE A 206 16.79 -0.85 -2.38
N ILE A 207 17.24 0.26 -1.81
CA ILE A 207 18.64 0.70 -1.80
C ILE A 207 19.17 0.49 -0.38
N PRO A 208 19.98 -0.54 -0.13
CA PRO A 208 20.55 -0.77 1.19
C PRO A 208 21.39 0.42 1.66
N TRP A 209 21.31 0.71 2.95
CA TRP A 209 22.01 1.81 3.59
C TRP A 209 22.73 1.33 4.86
N SER A 210 23.94 1.83 5.06
CA SER A 210 24.74 1.57 6.26
C SER A 210 25.65 2.75 6.54
N GLU A 211 25.73 3.16 7.81
CA GLU A 211 26.64 4.22 8.28
C GLU A 211 28.11 3.79 8.20
N HIS A 212 28.38 2.49 8.38
CA HIS A 212 29.71 1.90 8.30
C HIS A 212 29.82 0.93 7.13
N THR A 213 31.02 0.83 6.55
CA THR A 213 31.30 -0.13 5.46
C THR A 213 31.03 -1.55 5.91
N ARG A 214 30.08 -2.24 5.29
CA ARG A 214 29.78 -3.65 5.59
C ARG A 214 29.20 -4.39 4.39
N THR A 215 29.34 -5.70 4.40
CA THR A 215 28.54 -6.57 3.52
C THR A 215 27.12 -6.63 4.07
N VAL A 216 26.14 -6.49 3.19
CA VAL A 216 24.73 -6.61 3.52
C VAL A 216 24.10 -7.64 2.58
N CYS A 217 23.01 -8.22 3.02
CA CYS A 217 22.14 -9.02 2.19
C CYS A 217 20.69 -8.74 2.61
N ILE A 218 19.75 -8.93 1.69
CA ILE A 218 18.35 -8.64 1.94
C ILE A 218 17.46 -9.69 1.29
N ARG A 219 16.41 -10.02 2.02
CA ARG A 219 15.17 -10.58 1.52
C ARG A 219 14.04 -9.61 1.82
N PHE A 220 13.02 -9.53 0.99
CA PHE A 220 11.93 -8.59 1.18
C PHE A 220 10.58 -9.09 0.67
N GLU A 221 9.52 -8.45 1.17
CA GLU A 221 8.15 -8.48 0.68
C GLU A 221 7.60 -7.06 0.62
N LEU A 222 6.70 -6.82 -0.33
CA LEU A 222 5.96 -5.57 -0.44
C LEU A 222 4.51 -5.82 -0.09
N TYR A 223 3.86 -4.85 0.54
CA TYR A 223 2.45 -4.92 0.88
C TYR A 223 1.69 -3.76 0.26
N GLY A 224 0.44 -4.00 -0.14
CA GLY A 224 -0.33 -3.02 -0.87
C GLY A 224 -1.60 -3.58 -1.51
N CYS A 225 -2.06 -2.88 -2.54
CA CYS A 225 -3.16 -3.30 -3.40
C CYS A 225 -3.03 -2.75 -4.82
N SER A 226 -3.94 -3.17 -5.72
CA SER A 226 -4.00 -2.67 -7.10
C SER A 226 -4.41 -1.20 -7.14
N PHE A 227 -3.73 -0.39 -7.95
CA PHE A 227 -4.14 0.99 -8.20
C PHE A 227 -5.10 1.05 -9.40
N THR A 228 -6.40 1.18 -9.10
CA THR A 228 -7.49 1.15 -10.11
C THR A 228 -7.95 2.51 -10.59
N ASP A 229 -7.51 3.60 -9.95
CA ASP A 229 -8.08 4.93 -10.18
C ASP A 229 -7.55 5.60 -11.46
N ARG A 230 -6.45 5.05 -12.01
CA ARG A 230 -5.87 5.43 -13.30
C ARG A 230 -5.40 6.88 -13.39
N VAL A 231 -5.34 7.60 -12.26
CA VAL A 231 -4.76 8.93 -12.19
C VAL A 231 -3.27 8.83 -12.48
N VAL A 232 -2.80 9.61 -13.46
CA VAL A 232 -1.38 9.73 -13.81
C VAL A 232 -0.73 10.82 -12.98
N GLU A 233 -1.41 11.96 -12.92
CA GLU A 233 -0.98 13.14 -12.18
C GLU A 233 -2.21 13.98 -11.77
N TYR A 234 -2.03 14.83 -10.77
CA TYR A 234 -2.86 16.01 -10.59
C TYR A 234 -2.01 17.27 -10.57
N ARG A 235 -2.59 18.38 -11.04
CA ARG A 235 -1.94 19.69 -11.12
C ARG A 235 -2.69 20.71 -10.27
N MET A 236 -1.98 21.44 -9.42
CA MET A 236 -2.57 22.45 -8.55
C MET A 236 -1.51 23.46 -8.07
N PRO A 237 -1.88 24.68 -7.65
CA PRO A 237 -0.97 25.56 -6.91
C PRO A 237 -0.49 24.87 -5.64
N GLN A 238 0.81 24.89 -5.32
CA GLN A 238 1.32 24.30 -4.07
C GLN A 238 0.58 24.83 -2.84
N GLY A 239 0.37 23.95 -1.87
CA GLY A 239 -0.20 24.29 -0.58
C GLY A 239 0.65 25.29 0.20
N TYR A 240 0.05 25.92 1.22
CA TYR A 240 0.67 27.01 1.95
C TYR A 240 1.85 26.54 2.79
N VAL A 241 3.01 27.15 2.58
CA VAL A 241 4.19 27.03 3.43
C VAL A 241 4.44 28.36 4.11
N GLY A 242 4.32 28.41 5.44
CA GLY A 242 4.56 29.60 6.23
C GLY A 242 5.23 29.29 7.56
N ALA A 243 5.64 30.34 8.28
CA ALA A 243 6.29 30.19 9.58
C ALA A 243 5.37 29.60 10.65
N ASP A 244 4.05 29.76 10.52
CA ASP A 244 3.05 29.31 11.49
C ASP A 244 2.54 27.88 11.22
N ARG A 245 2.62 27.41 9.98
CA ARG A 245 2.17 26.08 9.57
C ARG A 245 2.75 25.66 8.22
N ASN A 246 2.90 24.35 8.05
CA ASN A 246 3.12 23.74 6.75
C ASN A 246 1.85 22.99 6.33
N LEU A 247 1.27 23.38 5.20
CA LEU A 247 0.11 22.77 4.56
C LEU A 247 0.42 22.50 3.08
N ALA A 248 1.70 22.30 2.76
CA ALA A 248 2.13 21.85 1.45
C ALA A 248 1.69 20.39 1.21
N ASP A 249 1.70 20.04 -0.06
CA ASP A 249 1.72 18.64 -0.47
C ASP A 249 3.17 18.16 -0.40
N GLU A 250 3.54 17.58 0.76
CA GLU A 250 4.91 17.20 1.10
C GLU A 250 5.31 15.85 0.47
N SER A 251 4.32 15.00 0.16
CA SER A 251 4.55 13.74 -0.55
C SER A 251 4.43 13.86 -2.07
N TYR A 252 4.20 15.07 -2.60
CA TYR A 252 4.07 15.28 -4.03
C TYR A 252 5.33 14.84 -4.79
N ASP A 253 5.17 13.90 -5.70
CA ASP A 253 6.26 13.22 -6.39
C ASP A 253 6.52 13.68 -7.83
N GLY A 254 5.93 14.82 -8.19
CA GLY A 254 6.20 15.54 -9.41
C GLY A 254 7.14 16.73 -9.21
N GLU A 255 6.95 17.76 -10.03
CA GLU A 255 7.77 18.96 -10.05
C GLU A 255 6.96 20.19 -9.63
N GLN A 256 7.61 21.12 -8.93
CA GLN A 256 7.08 22.45 -8.68
C GLN A 256 7.65 23.43 -9.71
N LEU A 257 6.77 24.00 -10.53
CA LEU A 257 7.12 25.05 -11.48
C LEU A 257 7.47 26.35 -10.75
N ALA A 258 8.20 27.25 -11.43
CA ALA A 258 8.63 28.54 -10.87
C ALA A 258 7.46 29.44 -10.40
N ASN A 259 6.26 29.24 -10.94
CA ASN A 259 5.04 29.95 -10.51
C ASN A 259 4.37 29.32 -9.27
N GLY A 260 4.96 28.28 -8.67
CA GLY A 260 4.45 27.56 -7.52
C GLY A 260 3.47 26.42 -7.84
N THR A 261 3.17 26.16 -9.12
CA THR A 261 2.25 25.07 -9.52
C THR A 261 2.94 23.72 -9.48
N LEU A 262 2.29 22.72 -8.89
CA LEU A 262 2.69 21.32 -8.91
C LEU A 262 2.19 20.64 -10.19
N VAL A 263 3.06 19.89 -10.86
CA VAL A 263 2.76 19.14 -12.08
C VAL A 263 3.50 17.80 -12.13
N GLY A 264 2.99 16.84 -12.90
CA GLY A 264 3.68 15.59 -13.21
C GLY A 264 3.67 14.52 -12.11
N GLY A 265 2.93 14.74 -11.02
CA GLY A 265 2.99 13.89 -9.82
C GLY A 265 1.64 13.57 -9.17
N LEU A 266 1.73 12.72 -8.16
CA LEU A 266 0.71 12.39 -7.17
C LEU A 266 1.29 12.70 -5.78
N GLY A 267 0.45 12.73 -4.76
CA GLY A 267 0.83 13.08 -3.40
C GLY A 267 -0.39 13.00 -2.48
N GLN A 268 -0.41 13.82 -1.43
CA GLN A 268 -1.38 13.77 -0.34
C GLN A 268 -2.85 13.85 -0.79
N LEU A 269 -3.17 14.49 -1.91
CA LEU A 269 -4.56 14.58 -2.37
C LEU A 269 -5.10 13.27 -2.98
N HIS A 270 -4.25 12.26 -3.14
CA HIS A 270 -4.61 11.00 -3.76
C HIS A 270 -3.76 9.82 -3.22
N ASP A 271 -3.50 9.77 -1.92
CA ASP A 271 -2.68 8.75 -1.26
C ASP A 271 -3.49 7.74 -0.41
N ARG A 272 -4.83 7.85 -0.45
CA ARG A 272 -5.81 7.06 0.32
C ARG A 272 -5.76 7.35 1.82
N GLN A 273 -5.26 8.50 2.22
CA GLN A 273 -5.17 8.89 3.62
C GLN A 273 -5.99 10.15 3.91
N VAL A 274 -6.84 10.05 4.94
CA VAL A 274 -7.69 11.16 5.36
C VAL A 274 -7.14 11.84 6.61
N GLY A 275 -7.27 13.17 6.66
CA GLY A 275 -6.97 13.94 7.86
C GLY A 275 -8.03 13.77 8.94
N THR A 276 -7.63 13.72 10.21
CA THR A 276 -8.56 13.55 11.34
C THR A 276 -8.62 14.80 12.22
N GLU A 277 -9.54 14.78 13.19
CA GLU A 277 -9.59 15.76 14.28
C GLU A 277 -9.04 15.19 15.58
N PRO A 278 -8.37 16.00 16.42
CA PRO A 278 -8.00 17.40 16.17
C PRO A 278 -6.80 17.52 15.20
N PHE A 279 -6.51 18.73 14.70
CA PHE A 279 -5.26 19.05 13.95
C PHE A 279 -3.94 18.79 14.71
N THR A 280 -3.98 18.04 15.82
CA THR A 280 -2.90 17.87 16.79
C THR A 280 -1.89 16.81 16.39
N GLU A 281 -2.23 15.87 15.49
CA GLU A 281 -1.37 14.71 15.24
C GLU A 281 -0.42 14.89 14.05
N SER A 282 -0.84 15.54 12.96
CA SER A 282 0.10 16.04 11.94
C SER A 282 -0.62 16.91 10.91
N ALA A 283 -0.06 18.09 10.59
CA ALA A 283 -0.52 18.90 9.46
C ALA A 283 -0.27 18.20 8.11
N PHE A 284 0.60 17.19 8.07
CA PHE A 284 0.96 16.41 6.88
C PHE A 284 -0.25 15.81 6.16
N ARG A 285 -1.35 15.52 6.85
CA ARG A 285 -2.56 14.98 6.20
C ARG A 285 -3.37 16.01 5.44
N TRP A 286 -3.04 17.29 5.53
CA TRP A 286 -3.84 18.36 4.95
C TRP A 286 -3.02 19.18 3.96
N VAL A 287 -3.48 19.25 2.71
CA VAL A 287 -3.05 20.30 1.80
C VAL A 287 -4.00 21.48 1.95
N GLY A 288 -3.43 22.68 2.06
CA GLY A 288 -4.21 23.86 2.42
C GLY A 288 -3.85 25.10 1.64
N TRP A 289 -4.88 25.84 1.22
CA TRP A 289 -4.72 27.06 0.45
C TRP A 289 -5.36 28.23 1.16
N ARG A 290 -4.71 29.39 0.99
CA ARG A 290 -5.14 30.65 1.56
C ARG A 290 -5.71 31.55 0.48
N ARG A 291 -6.96 31.95 0.62
CA ARG A 291 -7.70 32.79 -0.34
C ARG A 291 -6.94 34.07 -0.68
N SER A 292 -6.37 34.75 0.32
CA SER A 292 -5.60 35.98 0.10
C SER A 292 -4.35 35.81 -0.78
N LEU A 293 -3.86 34.58 -0.97
CA LEU A 293 -2.68 34.27 -1.80
C LEU A 293 -3.03 33.60 -3.12
N THR A 294 -4.04 32.73 -3.13
CA THR A 294 -4.47 31.97 -4.33
C THR A 294 -5.55 32.69 -5.15
N GLY A 295 -6.20 33.71 -4.57
CA GLY A 295 -7.27 34.45 -5.22
C GLY A 295 -8.65 33.93 -4.85
N HIS A 296 -9.62 34.07 -5.76
CA HIS A 296 -11.03 33.79 -5.47
C HIS A 296 -11.41 32.31 -5.55
N TRP A 297 -10.61 31.48 -6.24
CA TRP A 297 -10.85 30.05 -6.40
C TRP A 297 -9.53 29.28 -6.47
N LEU A 298 -9.62 27.98 -6.28
CA LEU A 298 -8.55 27.00 -6.42
C LEU A 298 -8.85 26.12 -7.64
N ASP A 299 -7.89 25.99 -8.56
CA ASP A 299 -7.97 25.09 -9.71
C ASP A 299 -7.12 23.84 -9.46
N ILE A 300 -7.73 22.65 -9.55
CA ILE A 300 -7.07 21.34 -9.47
C ILE A 300 -7.42 20.55 -10.73
N LYS A 301 -6.44 20.04 -11.47
CA LYS A 301 -6.65 19.25 -12.69
C LYS A 301 -6.12 17.84 -12.51
N PHE A 302 -6.99 16.84 -12.57
CA PHE A 302 -6.62 15.42 -12.58
C PHE A 302 -6.52 14.90 -14.01
N ILE A 303 -5.46 14.17 -14.31
CA ILE A 303 -5.23 13.56 -15.62
C ILE A 303 -5.23 12.04 -15.47
N PHE A 304 -6.03 11.37 -16.28
CA PHE A 304 -6.21 9.92 -16.28
C PHE A 304 -5.52 9.28 -17.50
N ASN A 305 -5.02 8.05 -17.36
CA ASN A 305 -4.36 7.36 -18.47
C ASN A 305 -5.34 6.83 -19.53
N GLU A 306 -6.61 6.66 -19.16
CA GLU A 306 -7.72 6.20 -20.00
C GLU A 306 -8.95 7.09 -19.79
N LEU A 307 -9.89 7.05 -20.74
CA LEU A 307 -11.19 7.72 -20.58
C LEU A 307 -11.93 7.04 -19.42
N ARG A 308 -12.54 7.84 -18.53
CA ARG A 308 -13.33 7.33 -17.41
C ARG A 308 -14.71 7.92 -17.40
N ASN A 309 -15.69 7.12 -16.99
CA ASN A 309 -17.08 7.52 -16.83
C ASN A 309 -17.39 7.80 -15.35
N PHE A 310 -17.48 9.07 -14.97
CA PHE A 310 -17.60 9.54 -13.59
C PHE A 310 -19.05 9.52 -13.11
N THR A 311 -19.24 8.95 -11.91
CA THR A 311 -20.51 8.90 -11.16
C THR A 311 -20.48 9.79 -9.92
N SER A 312 -19.31 10.00 -9.34
CA SER A 312 -19.10 10.98 -8.27
C SER A 312 -17.66 11.48 -8.23
N VAL A 313 -17.50 12.71 -7.74
CA VAL A 313 -16.23 13.26 -7.28
C VAL A 313 -16.37 13.56 -5.80
N GLN A 314 -15.49 13.02 -4.99
CA GLN A 314 -15.55 13.13 -3.54
C GLN A 314 -14.34 13.91 -3.03
N LEU A 315 -14.57 14.92 -2.20
CA LEU A 315 -13.51 15.72 -1.59
C LEU A 315 -13.59 15.60 -0.08
N HIS A 316 -12.50 15.20 0.56
CA HIS A 316 -12.43 15.17 2.01
C HIS A 316 -11.96 16.52 2.56
N CYS A 317 -12.88 17.26 3.18
CA CYS A 317 -12.67 18.65 3.55
C CYS A 317 -12.85 18.89 5.05
N ALA A 318 -12.15 19.92 5.53
CA ALA A 318 -12.26 20.41 6.91
C ALA A 318 -13.16 21.66 7.01
N HIS A 319 -13.97 21.75 8.07
CA HIS A 319 -14.79 22.92 8.37
C HIS A 319 -14.66 23.36 9.84
N PHE A 320 -13.99 24.49 10.08
CA PHE A 320 -13.69 25.03 11.40
C PHE A 320 -13.82 26.57 11.48
N ASN A 321 -14.98 27.05 11.95
CA ASN A 321 -15.29 28.47 12.09
C ASN A 321 -14.23 29.29 12.86
N ARG A 322 -13.69 28.73 13.94
CA ARG A 322 -12.71 29.45 14.79
C ARG A 322 -11.35 29.67 14.13
N LYS A 323 -11.02 28.92 13.07
CA LYS A 323 -9.74 29.01 12.35
C LYS A 323 -9.88 29.63 10.96
N SER A 324 -11.06 30.18 10.62
CA SER A 324 -11.39 30.64 9.25
C SER A 324 -11.15 29.57 8.19
N VAL A 325 -11.38 28.30 8.55
CA VAL A 325 -11.34 27.15 7.64
C VAL A 325 -12.77 26.76 7.33
N ALA A 326 -13.12 26.67 6.06
CA ALA A 326 -14.41 26.17 5.63
C ALA A 326 -14.25 25.31 4.38
N ILE A 327 -15.26 24.48 4.13
CA ILE A 327 -15.45 23.88 2.82
C ILE A 327 -15.65 24.98 1.75
N PHE A 328 -15.52 24.62 0.48
CA PHE A 328 -15.78 25.53 -0.64
C PHE A 328 -17.25 25.98 -0.68
N SER A 329 -17.52 27.19 -1.20
CA SER A 329 -18.88 27.73 -1.35
C SER A 329 -19.58 27.22 -2.61
N ALA A 330 -18.81 26.95 -3.65
CA ALA A 330 -19.26 26.35 -4.90
C ALA A 330 -18.10 25.58 -5.55
N ALA A 331 -18.43 24.65 -6.43
CA ALA A 331 -17.50 23.92 -7.27
C ALA A 331 -17.99 23.94 -8.72
N GLN A 332 -17.05 24.00 -9.66
CA GLN A 332 -17.28 23.80 -11.10
C GLN A 332 -16.39 22.67 -11.58
N LEU A 333 -16.99 21.66 -12.20
CA LEU A 333 -16.29 20.49 -12.73
C LEU A 333 -16.37 20.51 -14.26
N PHE A 334 -15.20 20.55 -14.90
CA PHE A 334 -15.04 20.49 -16.35
C PHE A 334 -14.53 19.10 -16.74
N PHE A 335 -15.29 18.41 -17.59
CA PHE A 335 -15.03 17.06 -18.06
C PHE A 335 -14.48 17.13 -19.49
N VAL A 336 -13.17 16.94 -19.64
CA VAL A 336 -12.48 17.09 -20.93
C VAL A 336 -12.00 15.73 -21.43
N GLN A 337 -12.37 15.40 -22.67
CA GLN A 337 -12.01 14.12 -23.31
C GLN A 337 -10.67 14.22 -24.03
N ASP A 338 -10.49 15.29 -24.81
CA ASP A 338 -9.28 15.59 -25.59
C ASP A 338 -8.94 17.08 -25.48
N GLN A 339 -7.67 17.46 -25.66
CA GLN A 339 -7.18 18.84 -25.47
C GLN A 339 -7.82 19.89 -26.40
N GLU A 340 -8.56 19.48 -27.43
CA GLU A 340 -9.23 20.39 -28.38
C GLU A 340 -10.62 20.85 -27.92
N HIS A 341 -11.23 20.22 -26.91
CA HIS A 341 -12.63 20.49 -26.52
C HIS A 341 -12.76 20.92 -25.04
N GLU A 342 -12.12 22.03 -24.65
CA GLU A 342 -12.30 22.66 -23.32
C GLU A 342 -13.65 23.41 -23.17
N HIS A 343 -14.55 23.37 -24.17
CA HIS A 343 -15.69 24.29 -24.28
C HIS A 343 -17.06 23.77 -23.78
N HIS A 344 -17.13 22.67 -23.03
CA HIS A 344 -18.41 22.25 -22.43
C HIS A 344 -18.77 23.07 -21.18
N GLN A 345 -20.07 23.29 -20.96
CA GLN A 345 -20.56 23.90 -19.73
C GLN A 345 -20.12 23.05 -18.51
N PRO A 346 -19.57 23.67 -17.46
CA PRO A 346 -19.19 22.92 -16.26
C PRO A 346 -20.42 22.39 -15.55
N LEU A 347 -20.25 21.25 -14.87
CA LEU A 347 -21.17 20.84 -13.83
C LEU A 347 -20.96 21.76 -12.61
N GLU A 348 -21.97 22.55 -12.28
CA GLU A 348 -21.95 23.42 -11.10
C GLU A 348 -22.52 22.67 -9.88
N TYR A 349 -21.86 22.85 -8.73
CA TYR A 349 -22.29 22.28 -7.47
C TYR A 349 -22.12 23.31 -6.35
N SER A 350 -23.11 23.42 -5.48
CA SER A 350 -23.05 24.25 -4.27
C SER A 350 -23.46 23.40 -3.07
N PRO A 351 -22.63 23.27 -2.01
CA PRO A 351 -23.01 22.50 -0.83
C PRO A 351 -24.28 23.06 -0.17
N SER A 352 -25.15 22.18 0.33
CA SER A 352 -26.36 22.60 1.04
C SER A 352 -26.03 23.36 2.33
N GLY A 353 -27.00 24.10 2.88
CA GLY A 353 -26.82 24.89 4.10
C GLY A 353 -26.43 24.04 5.32
N GLU A 354 -26.93 22.81 5.43
CA GLU A 354 -26.56 21.87 6.51
C GLU A 354 -25.10 21.42 6.39
N ILE A 355 -24.65 21.08 5.18
CA ILE A 355 -23.26 20.69 4.91
C ILE A 355 -22.32 21.88 5.17
N SER A 356 -22.76 23.08 4.79
CA SER A 356 -21.99 24.32 4.94
C SER A 356 -21.92 24.85 6.37
N SER A 357 -22.82 24.44 7.26
CA SER A 357 -22.86 24.88 8.67
C SER A 357 -22.34 23.82 9.65
N GLY A 358 -22.27 22.56 9.21
CA GLY A 358 -21.75 21.46 9.99
C GLY A 358 -20.27 21.64 10.30
N ARG A 359 -19.91 21.70 11.59
CA ARG A 359 -18.52 21.72 12.01
C ARG A 359 -17.90 20.34 11.90
N GLY A 360 -16.65 20.34 11.47
CA GLY A 360 -15.75 19.21 11.50
C GLY A 360 -15.36 18.71 10.12
N VAL A 361 -14.67 17.58 10.11
CA VAL A 361 -14.13 16.93 8.90
C VAL A 361 -15.15 15.99 8.26
N ARG A 362 -15.27 16.02 6.93
CA ARG A 362 -16.26 15.21 6.19
C ARG A 362 -15.90 15.03 4.71
N TRP A 363 -16.46 13.98 4.12
CA TRP A 363 -16.55 13.83 2.68
C TRP A 363 -17.66 14.71 2.10
N ILE A 364 -17.34 15.44 1.03
CA ILE A 364 -18.28 16.17 0.20
C ILE A 364 -18.41 15.42 -1.12
N VAL A 365 -19.55 14.76 -1.32
CA VAL A 365 -19.83 13.98 -2.53
C VAL A 365 -20.54 14.86 -3.55
N ILE A 366 -19.89 15.09 -4.69
CA ILE A 366 -20.46 15.79 -5.84
C ILE A 366 -20.98 14.72 -6.81
N PRO A 367 -22.31 14.54 -6.94
CA PRO A 367 -22.86 13.56 -7.86
C PRO A 367 -22.61 13.99 -9.30
N VAL A 368 -22.11 13.06 -10.11
CA VAL A 368 -21.84 13.23 -11.54
C VAL A 368 -22.75 12.29 -12.32
N GLN A 369 -23.54 12.82 -13.26
CA GLN A 369 -24.49 12.01 -14.03
C GLN A 369 -23.81 11.34 -15.24
N HIS A 370 -22.88 10.41 -14.98
CA HIS A 370 -22.16 9.65 -16.02
C HIS A 370 -21.45 10.51 -17.06
N GLN A 371 -20.57 11.42 -16.60
CA GLN A 371 -19.77 12.25 -17.50
C GLN A 371 -18.46 11.56 -17.82
N THR A 372 -18.08 11.52 -19.11
CA THR A 372 -16.83 10.88 -19.54
C THR A 372 -15.72 11.89 -19.75
N ALA A 373 -14.56 11.64 -19.15
CA ALA A 373 -13.38 12.50 -19.28
C ALA A 373 -12.06 11.74 -19.14
N LYS A 374 -11.01 12.29 -19.75
CA LYS A 374 -9.60 11.93 -19.50
C LYS A 374 -8.90 12.98 -18.65
N ILE A 375 -9.43 14.20 -18.63
CA ILE A 375 -8.97 15.29 -17.78
C ILE A 375 -10.20 15.82 -17.03
N LEU A 376 -10.12 15.81 -15.69
CA LEU A 376 -11.12 16.41 -14.82
C LEU A 376 -10.52 17.68 -14.21
N HIS A 377 -11.04 18.84 -14.59
CA HIS A 377 -10.66 20.11 -13.99
C HIS A 377 -11.71 20.52 -12.97
N ILE A 378 -11.29 20.61 -11.71
CA ILE A 378 -12.10 20.99 -10.56
C ILE A 378 -11.71 22.41 -10.17
N ARG A 379 -12.69 23.31 -10.16
CA ARG A 379 -12.55 24.67 -9.63
C ARG A 379 -13.36 24.81 -8.36
N LEU A 380 -12.71 25.21 -7.26
CA LEU A 380 -13.32 25.35 -5.94
C LEU A 380 -13.32 26.81 -5.50
N PHE A 381 -14.47 27.38 -5.20
CA PHE A 381 -14.60 28.76 -4.73
C PHE A 381 -14.49 28.82 -3.21
N PHE A 382 -13.67 29.74 -2.68
CA PHE A 382 -13.45 29.85 -1.24
C PHE A 382 -14.69 30.41 -0.51
N ALA A 383 -15.14 29.72 0.55
CA ALA A 383 -16.15 30.24 1.48
C ALA A 383 -15.54 31.02 2.66
N ALA A 384 -14.27 30.74 3.00
CA ALA A 384 -13.52 31.36 4.09
C ALA A 384 -12.09 31.69 3.65
N GLU A 385 -11.22 32.09 4.58
CA GLU A 385 -9.82 32.40 4.27
C GLU A 385 -9.02 31.14 3.91
N TRP A 386 -9.36 29.99 4.50
CA TRP A 386 -8.67 28.73 4.29
C TRP A 386 -9.60 27.66 3.71
N LEU A 387 -9.09 26.93 2.73
CA LEU A 387 -9.64 25.67 2.23
C LEU A 387 -8.61 24.59 2.50
N LEU A 388 -9.01 23.51 3.20
CA LEU A 388 -8.14 22.37 3.49
C LEU A 388 -8.79 21.10 2.93
N ILE A 389 -7.99 20.33 2.19
CA ILE A 389 -8.38 19.06 1.58
C ILE A 389 -7.32 18.03 1.96
N SER A 390 -7.75 16.85 2.39
CA SER A 390 -6.80 15.77 2.66
C SER A 390 -6.82 14.69 1.59
N GLU A 391 -7.90 14.56 0.81
CA GLU A 391 -8.06 13.44 -0.12
C GLU A 391 -9.13 13.79 -1.18
N ILE A 392 -8.95 13.32 -2.41
CA ILE A 392 -9.90 13.43 -3.51
C ILE A 392 -10.06 12.06 -4.16
N GLU A 393 -11.28 11.53 -4.14
CA GLU A 393 -11.63 10.23 -4.71
C GLU A 393 -12.63 10.35 -5.86
N PHE A 394 -12.61 9.36 -6.75
CA PHE A 394 -13.44 9.31 -7.95
C PHE A 394 -14.14 7.97 -8.09
N ASP A 395 -15.47 7.97 -8.05
CA ASP A 395 -16.23 6.81 -8.47
C ASP A 395 -16.45 6.89 -9.97
N SER A 396 -15.79 6.00 -10.70
CA SER A 396 -15.91 5.95 -12.16
C SER A 396 -15.70 4.54 -12.70
N SER A 397 -16.30 4.24 -13.83
CA SER A 397 -15.98 3.03 -14.60
C SER A 397 -15.02 3.34 -15.74
N LYS A 398 -14.48 2.28 -16.35
CA LYS A 398 -13.94 2.36 -17.71
C LYS A 398 -15.04 2.70 -18.71
#